data_AF-A0AA88USX5-F1
#
_entry.id   AF-A0AA88USX5-F1
#
_cell.length_a   1.000
_cell.length_b   1.000
_cell.length_c   1.000
_cell.angle_alpha   90.00
_cell.angle_beta   90.00
_cell.angle_gamma   90.00
#
_symmetry.space_group_name_H-M   'P 1'
#
loop_
_entity.id
_entity.type
_entity.pdbx_description
1 polymer ?
#
loop_
_entity_poly.entity_id
_entity_poly.type
_entity_poly.pdbx_seq_one_letter_code
_entity_poly.pdbx_strand_id
1 'polypeptide(L)'
;MVCERPVVLFSRSSCCMCHTIKSLFVDFGVNPTVYELDEISRGREVEQALLRLGCNPAVPAVFIGGELVGGANEIMSLHLRRALQPMLKRAGALWRVTKMVSEKPVVLFTRSSCCMCHSIKLLFIDCGVNPTVYELDNIPQGREVEQELLRLGCNSAGPAVFIGGELVGGANETLVFTSGGQYNQCSKGQELCVPVIERIESESPLDAKAKSSDKVVKA
;
A
#
# COMPACT_ATOMS: atom_id res chain seq x y z
N MET A 1 -12.68 4.92 13.02
CA MET A 1 -11.27 5.01 13.52
C MET A 1 -10.59 3.66 13.53
N VAL A 2 -11.02 2.69 14.36
CA VAL A 2 -10.33 1.39 14.48
C VAL A 2 -10.91 0.30 13.57
N CYS A 3 -12.23 0.19 13.41
CA CYS A 3 -12.85 -0.89 12.62
C CYS A 3 -12.57 -0.84 11.11
N GLU A 4 -12.13 0.30 10.59
CA GLU A 4 -11.86 0.49 9.15
C GLU A 4 -10.41 0.13 8.77
N ARG A 5 -9.53 -0.03 9.77
CA ARG A 5 -8.09 -0.19 9.57
C ARG A 5 -7.61 -1.50 10.18
N PRO A 6 -6.81 -2.29 9.45
CA PRO A 6 -6.41 -3.62 9.91
C PRO A 6 -5.52 -3.56 11.15
N VAL A 7 -4.68 -2.52 11.26
CA VAL A 7 -3.88 -2.23 12.46
C VAL A 7 -3.90 -0.73 12.74
N VAL A 8 -4.20 -0.37 13.99
CA VAL A 8 -4.12 1.00 14.49
C VAL A 8 -3.19 1.03 15.70
N LEU A 9 -2.24 1.97 15.68
CA LEU A 9 -1.32 2.24 16.77
C LEU A 9 -1.55 3.67 17.27
N PHE A 10 -1.99 3.81 18.52
CA PHE A 10 -1.93 5.08 19.22
C PHE A 10 -0.55 5.25 19.85
N SER A 11 0.06 6.40 19.61
CA SER A 11 1.47 6.64 19.86
C SER A 11 1.72 8.03 20.44
N ARG A 12 2.98 8.28 20.83
CA ARG A 12 3.52 9.61 21.13
C ARG A 12 4.87 9.72 20.42
N SER A 13 5.16 10.88 19.83
CA SER A 13 6.40 11.11 19.08
C SER A 13 7.66 10.89 19.94
N SER A 14 7.58 11.21 21.24
CA SER A 14 8.67 11.10 22.22
C SER A 14 8.79 9.72 22.91
N CYS A 15 7.96 8.74 22.58
CA CYS A 15 7.94 7.45 23.26
C CYS A 15 8.81 6.39 22.55
N CYS A 16 9.90 5.96 23.19
CA CYS A 16 10.79 4.93 22.64
C CYS A 16 10.09 3.58 22.38
N MET A 17 9.21 3.14 23.29
CA MET A 17 8.47 1.89 23.13
C MET A 17 7.50 1.95 21.94
N CYS A 18 6.94 3.13 21.64
CA CYS A 18 6.13 3.31 20.44
C CYS A 18 6.95 3.10 19.16
N HIS A 19 8.17 3.65 19.10
CA HIS A 19 9.07 3.44 17.96
C HIS A 19 9.41 1.96 17.79
N THR A 20 9.70 1.24 18.88
CA THR A 20 9.92 -0.21 18.83
C THR A 20 8.73 -0.97 18.23
N ILE A 21 7.51 -0.62 18.62
CA ILE A 21 6.29 -1.27 18.11
C ILE A 21 6.01 -0.92 16.65
N LYS A 22 6.27 0.33 16.24
CA LYS A 22 6.21 0.73 14.83
C LYS A 22 7.18 -0.10 13.99
N SER A 23 8.45 -0.14 14.40
CA SER A 23 9.47 -0.92 13.71
C SER A 23 9.10 -2.40 13.67
N LEU A 24 8.56 -2.97 14.76
CA LEU A 24 8.13 -4.37 14.75
C LEU A 24 7.04 -4.65 13.71
N PHE A 25 6.00 -3.81 13.61
CA PHE A 25 4.96 -4.01 12.60
C PHE A 25 5.50 -3.86 11.19
N VAL A 26 6.34 -2.86 11.00
CA VAL A 26 7.05 -2.65 9.76
C VAL A 26 7.93 -3.85 9.44
N ASP A 27 8.60 -4.49 10.40
CA ASP A 27 9.38 -5.75 10.28
C ASP A 27 8.50 -7.01 10.07
N PHE A 28 7.18 -6.88 10.20
CA PHE A 28 6.21 -7.93 9.86
C PHE A 28 5.52 -7.77 8.50
N GLY A 29 5.78 -6.72 7.74
CA GLY A 29 5.05 -6.46 6.50
C GLY A 29 3.76 -5.73 6.74
N VAL A 30 3.66 -4.98 7.83
CA VAL A 30 2.44 -4.29 8.20
C VAL A 30 2.68 -2.79 8.17
N ASN A 31 1.77 -2.07 7.52
CA ASN A 31 1.68 -0.62 7.59
C ASN A 31 0.58 -0.21 8.59
N PRO A 32 0.90 -0.02 9.89
CA PRO A 32 -0.10 0.38 10.86
C PRO A 32 -0.52 1.83 10.61
N THR A 33 -1.81 2.14 10.82
CA THR A 33 -2.20 3.54 10.95
C THR A 33 -1.76 4.05 12.31
N VAL A 34 -0.88 5.04 12.32
CA VAL A 34 -0.36 5.65 13.54
C VAL A 34 -1.13 6.93 13.85
N TYR A 35 -1.57 7.09 15.09
CA TYR A 35 -2.11 8.33 15.64
C TYR A 35 -1.19 8.84 16.74
N GLU A 36 -0.41 9.88 16.46
CA GLU A 36 0.45 10.56 17.45
C GLU A 36 -0.41 11.46 18.33
N LEU A 37 -0.65 11.05 19.58
CA LEU A 37 -1.54 11.75 20.51
C LEU A 37 -1.04 13.15 20.91
N ASP A 38 0.26 13.41 20.75
CA ASP A 38 0.87 14.72 20.98
C ASP A 38 0.79 15.66 19.77
N GLU A 39 0.44 15.15 18.59
CA GLU A 39 0.31 15.95 17.36
C GLU A 39 -1.15 16.21 16.95
N ILE A 40 -2.09 15.35 17.38
CA ILE A 40 -3.51 15.53 17.07
C ILE A 40 -4.20 16.48 18.08
N SER A 41 -5.04 17.39 17.57
CA SER A 41 -5.74 18.40 18.38
C SER A 41 -6.62 17.81 19.49
N ARG A 42 -7.21 16.63 19.27
CA ARG A 42 -8.04 15.89 20.25
C ARG A 42 -7.27 14.81 21.02
N GLY A 43 -5.94 14.85 21.02
CA GLY A 43 -5.08 13.80 21.57
C GLY A 43 -5.34 13.49 23.05
N ARG A 44 -5.59 14.52 23.87
CA ARG A 44 -5.93 14.34 25.30
C ARG A 44 -7.25 13.59 25.52
N GLU A 45 -8.26 13.83 24.68
CA GLU A 45 -9.54 13.12 24.77
C GLU A 45 -9.37 11.64 24.40
N VAL A 46 -8.58 11.37 23.35
CA VAL A 46 -8.24 10.00 22.94
C VAL A 46 -7.42 9.29 24.02
N GLU A 47 -6.43 9.95 24.61
CA GLU A 47 -5.63 9.42 25.73
C GLU A 47 -6.52 9.03 26.91
N GLN A 48 -7.47 9.89 27.30
CA GLN A 48 -8.44 9.57 28.35
C GLN A 48 -9.35 8.40 27.99
N ALA A 49 -9.77 8.28 26.73
CA ALA A 49 -10.56 7.13 26.27
C ALA A 49 -9.75 5.82 26.33
N LEU A 50 -8.47 5.85 25.96
CA LEU A 50 -7.57 4.69 26.05
C LEU A 50 -7.36 4.26 27.51
N LEU A 51 -7.15 5.21 28.43
CA LEU A 51 -7.07 4.92 29.86
C LEU A 51 -8.35 4.25 30.38
N ARG A 52 -9.54 4.73 29.97
CA ARG A 52 -10.84 4.14 30.34
C ARG A 52 -11.05 2.74 29.75
N LEU A 53 -10.45 2.44 28.60
CA LEU A 53 -10.45 1.12 27.99
C LEU A 53 -9.46 0.15 28.66
N GLY A 54 -8.69 0.61 29.66
CA GLY A 54 -7.75 -0.21 30.42
C GLY A 54 -6.31 -0.17 29.90
N CYS A 55 -5.98 0.71 28.94
CA CYS A 55 -4.60 0.88 28.50
C CYS A 55 -3.82 1.68 29.56
N ASN A 56 -2.92 1.03 30.30
CA ASN A 56 -2.04 1.71 31.26
C ASN A 56 -0.59 1.20 31.11
N PRO A 57 0.34 2.01 30.57
CA PRO A 57 0.17 3.39 30.09
C PRO A 57 -0.74 3.47 28.84
N ALA A 58 -1.27 4.67 28.56
CA ALA A 58 -2.18 4.91 27.42
C ALA A 58 -1.52 4.68 26.04
N VAL A 59 -0.19 4.81 25.96
CA VAL A 59 0.60 4.55 24.75
C VAL A 59 1.84 3.68 25.06
N PRO A 60 2.27 2.82 24.12
CA PRO A 60 1.57 2.47 22.89
C PRO A 60 0.28 1.70 23.19
N ALA A 61 -0.79 1.96 22.43
CA ALA A 61 -2.00 1.15 22.45
C ALA A 61 -2.29 0.65 21.03
N VAL A 62 -2.37 -0.66 20.89
CA VAL A 62 -2.47 -1.34 19.59
C VAL A 62 -3.80 -2.04 19.45
N PHE A 63 -4.42 -1.80 18.31
CA PHE A 63 -5.62 -2.48 17.88
C PHE A 63 -5.34 -3.26 16.59
N ILE A 64 -5.82 -4.49 16.50
CA ILE A 64 -5.69 -5.35 15.33
C ILE A 64 -7.08 -5.87 14.98
N GLY A 65 -7.51 -5.67 13.72
CA GLY A 65 -8.82 -6.12 13.26
C GLY A 65 -10.01 -5.47 14.00
N GLY A 66 -9.83 -4.27 14.56
CA GLY A 66 -10.86 -3.59 15.34
C GLY A 66 -10.79 -3.83 16.86
N GLU A 67 -10.02 -4.82 17.33
CA GLU A 67 -9.97 -5.21 18.75
C GLU A 67 -8.74 -4.66 19.45
N LEU A 68 -8.87 -4.26 20.72
CA LEU A 68 -7.75 -3.83 21.57
C LEU A 68 -6.89 -5.05 21.91
N VAL A 69 -5.66 -5.08 21.41
CA VAL A 69 -4.70 -6.15 21.68
C VAL A 69 -3.87 -5.85 22.92
N GLY A 70 -3.54 -4.57 23.15
CA GLY A 70 -2.81 -4.12 24.34
C GLY A 70 -1.69 -3.14 24.01
N GLY A 71 -0.72 -3.04 24.91
CA GLY A 71 0.44 -2.17 24.77
C GLY A 71 1.69 -2.92 24.34
N ALA A 72 2.86 -2.35 24.64
CA ALA A 72 4.13 -2.89 24.17
C ALA A 72 4.37 -4.33 24.67
N ASN A 73 4.06 -4.59 25.94
CA ASN A 73 4.28 -5.91 26.56
C ASN A 73 3.40 -6.99 25.93
N GLU A 74 2.13 -6.70 25.69
CA GLU A 74 1.20 -7.65 25.08
C GLU A 74 1.62 -7.99 23.65
N ILE A 75 2.02 -6.98 22.86
CA ILE A 75 2.52 -7.19 21.49
C ILE A 75 3.82 -7.99 21.48
N MET A 76 4.78 -7.67 22.36
CA MET A 76 6.02 -8.45 22.48
C MET A 76 5.75 -9.89 22.92
N SER A 77 4.82 -10.10 23.85
CA SER A 77 4.42 -11.44 24.27
C SER A 77 3.81 -12.25 23.12
N LEU A 78 2.93 -11.63 22.31
CA LEU A 78 2.37 -12.26 21.12
C LEU A 78 3.42 -12.55 20.05
N HIS A 79 4.41 -11.68 19.88
CA HIS A 79 5.53 -11.89 18.99
C HIS A 79 6.36 -13.11 19.41
N LEU A 80 6.76 -13.17 20.69
CA LEU A 80 7.55 -14.29 21.24
C LEU A 80 6.78 -15.62 21.19
N ARG A 81 5.47 -15.59 21.35
CA ARG A 81 4.59 -16.77 21.22
C ARG A 81 4.26 -17.14 19.77
N ARG A 82 4.81 -16.42 18.78
CA ARG A 82 4.50 -16.57 17.34
C ARG A 82 2.99 -16.45 17.01
N ALA A 83 2.23 -15.78 17.87
CA ALA A 83 0.78 -15.59 17.70
C ALA A 83 0.44 -14.28 16.97
N LEU A 84 1.36 -13.31 16.96
CA LEU A 84 1.17 -12.01 16.33
C LEU A 84 0.97 -12.11 14.81
N GLN A 85 1.83 -12.84 14.11
CA GLN A 85 1.75 -12.96 12.65
C GLN A 85 0.44 -13.62 12.17
N PRO A 86 -0.06 -14.72 12.78
CA PRO A 86 -1.40 -15.23 12.50
C PRO A 86 -2.52 -14.20 12.71
N MET A 87 -2.45 -13.38 13.76
CA MET A 87 -3.44 -12.32 14.01
C MET A 87 -3.41 -11.26 12.90
N LEU A 88 -2.22 -10.78 12.54
CA LEU A 88 -2.03 -9.81 11.46
C LEU A 88 -2.53 -10.34 10.11
N LYS A 89 -2.28 -11.62 9.83
CA LYS A 89 -2.79 -12.29 8.62
C LYS A 89 -4.32 -12.34 8.59
N ARG A 90 -4.97 -12.71 9.70
CA ARG A 90 -6.44 -12.73 9.80
C ARG A 90 -7.05 -11.34 9.66
N ALA A 91 -6.39 -10.31 10.20
CA ALA A 91 -6.83 -8.93 10.07
C ALA A 91 -6.59 -8.34 8.66
N GLY A 92 -5.93 -9.07 7.75
CA GLY A 92 -5.56 -8.53 6.43
C GLY A 92 -4.56 -7.37 6.52
N ALA A 93 -3.72 -7.37 7.55
CA ALA A 93 -2.76 -6.31 7.86
C ALA A 93 -1.46 -6.40 7.05
N LEU A 94 -1.14 -7.59 6.55
CA LEU A 94 0.07 -7.83 5.77
C LEU A 94 -0.01 -7.11 4.42
N TRP A 95 1.12 -6.59 3.98
CA TRP A 95 1.33 -6.03 2.66
C TRP A 95 1.04 -7.10 1.62
N ARG A 96 -0.06 -6.89 0.89
CA ARG A 96 -0.47 -7.70 -0.24
C ARG A 96 -0.41 -6.82 -1.46
N VAL A 97 0.39 -7.21 -2.46
CA VAL A 97 0.48 -6.48 -3.73
C VAL A 97 -0.92 -6.21 -4.28
N THR A 98 -1.77 -7.23 -4.30
CA THR A 98 -3.19 -7.14 -4.70
C THR A 98 -3.98 -6.02 -4.02
N LYS A 99 -3.72 -5.72 -2.75
CA LYS A 99 -4.37 -4.62 -2.04
C LYS A 99 -3.79 -3.26 -2.46
N MET A 100 -2.46 -3.16 -2.56
CA MET A 100 -1.80 -1.92 -2.96
C MET A 100 -2.22 -1.47 -4.35
N VAL A 101 -2.32 -2.41 -5.29
CA VAL A 101 -2.65 -2.14 -6.70
C VAL A 101 -4.14 -1.89 -6.94
N SER A 102 -5.03 -2.36 -6.05
CA SER A 102 -6.48 -2.11 -6.17
C SER A 102 -6.92 -0.77 -5.55
N GLU A 103 -6.13 -0.19 -4.65
CA GLU A 103 -6.45 1.09 -4.01
C GLU A 103 -6.01 2.32 -4.82
N LYS A 104 -5.17 2.14 -5.84
CA LYS A 104 -4.54 3.21 -6.62
C LYS A 104 -4.63 2.92 -8.11
N PRO A 105 -4.91 3.94 -8.96
CA PRO A 105 -5.08 3.72 -10.39
C PRO A 105 -3.78 3.28 -11.08
N VAL A 106 -2.64 3.81 -10.64
CA VAL A 106 -1.32 3.43 -11.14
C VAL A 106 -0.37 3.23 -9.98
N VAL A 107 0.27 2.05 -9.94
CA VAL A 107 1.25 1.67 -8.92
C VAL A 107 2.53 1.19 -9.58
N LEU A 108 3.65 1.72 -9.12
CA LEU A 108 4.99 1.30 -9.54
C LEU A 108 5.71 0.69 -8.36
N PHE A 109 6.14 -0.57 -8.48
CA PHE A 109 7.13 -1.14 -7.57
C PHE A 109 8.51 -0.99 -8.20
N THR A 110 9.39 -0.25 -7.56
CA THR A 110 10.69 0.16 -8.12
C THR A 110 11.83 -0.13 -7.16
N ARG A 111 13.06 0.16 -7.61
CA ARG A 111 14.26 0.17 -6.76
C ARG A 111 14.94 1.51 -6.91
N SER A 112 15.42 2.07 -5.80
CA SER A 112 15.96 3.44 -5.73
C SER A 112 17.20 3.63 -6.60
N SER A 113 18.01 2.57 -6.77
CA SER A 113 19.25 2.57 -7.55
C SER A 113 19.10 2.04 -8.99
N CYS A 114 17.88 1.87 -9.50
CA CYS A 114 17.63 1.33 -10.84
C CYS A 114 17.36 2.43 -11.88
N CYS A 115 18.20 2.53 -12.92
CA CYS A 115 18.03 3.52 -13.99
C CYS A 115 16.73 3.34 -14.78
N MET A 116 16.33 2.09 -15.08
CA MET A 116 15.06 1.81 -15.76
C MET A 116 13.85 2.19 -14.91
N CYS A 117 13.93 2.07 -13.58
CA CYS A 117 12.89 2.55 -12.68
C CYS A 117 12.72 4.07 -12.76
N HIS A 118 13.83 4.81 -12.86
CA HIS A 118 13.78 6.26 -13.02
C HIS A 118 13.12 6.67 -14.34
N SER A 119 13.49 6.02 -15.45
CA SER A 119 12.90 6.29 -16.76
C SER A 119 11.38 6.05 -16.78
N ILE A 120 10.90 4.97 -16.17
CA ILE A 120 9.46 4.68 -16.10
C ILE A 120 8.71 5.68 -15.22
N LYS A 121 9.29 6.11 -14.09
CA LYS A 121 8.66 7.16 -13.26
C LYS A 121 8.47 8.45 -14.05
N LEU A 122 9.52 8.87 -14.76
CA LEU A 122 9.45 10.07 -15.61
C LEU A 122 8.44 9.90 -16.75
N LEU A 123 8.40 8.75 -17.41
CA LEU A 123 7.44 8.47 -18.48
C LEU A 123 5.98 8.69 -18.03
N PHE A 124 5.60 8.19 -16.86
CA PHE A 124 4.25 8.42 -16.33
C PHE A 124 3.99 9.90 -16.01
N ILE A 125 4.96 10.57 -15.39
CA ILE A 125 4.88 12.00 -15.07
C ILE A 125 4.74 12.84 -16.34
N ASP A 126 5.54 12.56 -17.37
CA ASP A 126 5.51 13.24 -18.67
C ASP A 126 4.18 12.99 -19.40
N CYS A 127 3.55 11.85 -19.14
CA CYS A 127 2.18 11.56 -19.57
C CYS A 127 1.09 12.17 -18.70
N GLY A 128 1.42 13.01 -17.72
CA GLY A 128 0.45 13.67 -16.85
C GLY A 128 -0.21 12.74 -15.82
N VAL A 129 0.34 11.54 -15.63
CA VAL A 129 -0.14 10.56 -14.65
C VAL A 129 0.77 10.60 -13.42
N ASN A 130 0.18 10.65 -12.23
CA ASN A 130 0.93 10.59 -10.98
C ASN A 130 0.87 9.17 -10.36
N PRO A 131 1.88 8.32 -10.58
CA PRO A 131 1.89 6.97 -10.04
C PRO A 131 2.19 6.95 -8.54
N THR A 132 1.61 5.98 -7.82
CA THR A 132 2.07 5.66 -6.46
C THR A 132 3.32 4.77 -6.56
N VAL A 133 4.44 5.22 -6.02
CA VAL A 133 5.74 4.53 -6.12
C VAL A 133 6.09 3.84 -4.79
N TYR A 134 6.42 2.55 -4.86
CA TYR A 134 6.97 1.78 -3.76
C TYR A 134 8.40 1.33 -4.09
N GLU A 135 9.38 1.93 -3.42
CA GLU A 135 10.79 1.54 -3.54
C GLU A 135 11.06 0.30 -2.69
N LEU A 136 11.16 -0.87 -3.34
CA LEU A 136 11.30 -2.17 -2.68
C LEU A 136 12.57 -2.27 -1.83
N ASP A 137 13.62 -1.54 -2.18
CA ASP A 137 14.87 -1.49 -1.39
C ASP A 137 14.78 -0.59 -0.15
N ASN A 138 13.76 0.27 -0.07
CA ASN A 138 13.56 1.19 1.04
C ASN A 138 12.35 0.82 1.93
N ILE A 139 11.46 -0.06 1.45
CA ILE A 139 10.39 -0.60 2.29
C ILE A 139 10.86 -1.87 3.00
N PRO A 140 10.50 -2.02 4.27
CA PRO A 140 10.65 -3.30 4.96
C PRO A 140 9.83 -4.39 4.24
N GLN A 141 10.28 -5.63 4.29
CA GLN A 141 9.76 -6.74 3.46
C GLN A 141 9.65 -6.47 1.96
N GLY A 142 10.43 -5.55 1.40
CA GLY A 142 10.44 -5.37 -0.06
C GLY A 142 10.78 -6.65 -0.82
N ARG A 143 11.52 -7.58 -0.20
CA ARG A 143 11.78 -8.92 -0.76
C ARG A 143 10.54 -9.81 -0.81
N GLU A 144 9.66 -9.75 0.18
CA GLU A 144 8.41 -10.51 0.18
C GLU A 144 7.44 -9.94 -0.85
N VAL A 145 7.40 -8.61 -0.99
CA VAL A 145 6.67 -7.94 -2.08
C VAL A 145 7.24 -8.37 -3.44
N GLU A 146 8.57 -8.39 -3.60
CA GLU A 146 9.25 -8.88 -4.81
C GLU A 146 8.91 -10.34 -5.11
N GLN A 147 8.86 -11.22 -4.09
CA GLN A 147 8.43 -12.61 -4.26
C GLN A 147 6.96 -12.74 -4.68
N GLU A 148 6.08 -11.88 -4.16
CA GLU A 148 4.68 -11.84 -4.58
C GLU A 148 4.58 -11.36 -6.04
N LEU A 149 5.35 -10.32 -6.43
CA LEU A 149 5.43 -9.85 -7.81
C LEU A 149 5.90 -10.94 -8.77
N LEU A 150 6.91 -11.72 -8.40
CA LEU A 150 7.37 -12.89 -9.15
C LEU A 150 6.23 -13.91 -9.33
N ARG A 151 5.45 -14.18 -8.28
CA ARG A 151 4.29 -15.09 -8.35
C ARG A 151 3.16 -14.57 -9.22
N LEU A 152 3.00 -13.25 -9.31
CA LEU A 152 2.05 -12.60 -10.21
C LEU A 152 2.54 -12.56 -11.67
N GLY A 153 3.75 -13.05 -11.95
CA GLY A 153 4.31 -13.15 -13.31
C GLY A 153 5.30 -12.05 -13.67
N CYS A 154 5.65 -11.16 -12.73
CA CYS A 154 6.68 -10.15 -12.96
C CYS A 154 8.09 -10.75 -12.76
N ASN A 155 8.68 -11.25 -13.85
CA ASN A 155 10.02 -11.86 -13.83
C ASN A 155 11.17 -10.87 -14.07
N SER A 156 10.89 -9.56 -14.02
CA SER A 156 11.88 -8.51 -14.31
C SER A 156 12.55 -8.01 -13.03
N ALA A 157 13.87 -7.77 -13.09
CA ALA A 157 14.61 -7.02 -12.06
C ALA A 157 14.35 -5.49 -12.13
N GLY A 158 13.53 -5.06 -13.10
CA GLY A 158 13.14 -3.67 -13.33
C GLY A 158 11.85 -3.27 -12.58
N PRO A 159 11.27 -2.10 -12.94
CA PRO A 159 10.04 -1.65 -12.32
C PRO A 159 8.88 -2.59 -12.65
N ALA A 160 8.07 -2.97 -11.67
CA ALA A 160 6.79 -3.64 -11.91
C ALA A 160 5.68 -2.58 -11.96
N VAL A 161 4.94 -2.56 -13.07
CA VAL A 161 3.93 -1.53 -13.34
C VAL A 161 2.53 -2.14 -13.30
N PHE A 162 1.66 -1.53 -12.50
CA PHE A 162 0.24 -1.87 -12.43
C PHE A 162 -0.61 -0.68 -12.81
N ILE A 163 -1.64 -0.94 -13.62
CA ILE A 163 -2.66 0.04 -14.03
C ILE A 163 -4.02 -0.60 -13.80
N GLY A 164 -4.94 0.10 -13.12
CA GLY A 164 -6.29 -0.41 -12.83
C GLY A 164 -6.30 -1.67 -11.95
N GLY A 165 -5.19 -1.97 -11.26
CA GLY A 165 -5.01 -3.21 -10.49
C GLY A 165 -4.43 -4.39 -11.27
N GLU A 166 -4.28 -4.27 -12.59
CA GLU A 166 -3.72 -5.31 -13.47
C GLU A 166 -2.22 -5.10 -13.70
N LEU A 167 -1.47 -6.21 -13.79
CA LEU A 167 -0.04 -6.17 -14.07
C LEU A 167 0.20 -5.87 -15.57
N VAL A 168 0.81 -4.72 -15.85
CA VAL A 168 1.25 -4.36 -17.21
C VAL A 168 2.58 -5.03 -17.54
N GLY A 169 3.52 -5.03 -16.58
CA GLY A 169 4.80 -5.72 -16.71
C GLY A 169 6.00 -4.86 -16.29
N GLY A 170 7.15 -5.18 -16.88
CA GLY A 170 8.43 -4.52 -16.65
C GLY A 170 8.58 -3.21 -17.44
N ALA A 171 9.79 -2.68 -17.50
CA ALA A 171 10.07 -1.46 -18.26
C ALA A 171 9.78 -1.62 -19.77
N ASN A 172 10.15 -2.75 -20.36
CA ASN A 172 9.97 -3.00 -21.80
C ASN A 172 8.48 -3.08 -22.15
N GLU A 173 7.71 -3.87 -21.39
CA GLU A 173 6.27 -4.03 -21.56
C GLU A 173 5.55 -2.69 -21.36
N THR A 174 5.98 -1.90 -20.38
CA THR A 174 5.43 -0.56 -20.13
C THR A 174 5.68 0.38 -21.30
N LEU A 175 6.89 0.41 -21.87
CA LEU A 175 7.19 1.24 -23.03
C LEU A 175 6.36 0.83 -24.27
N VAL A 176 6.16 -0.48 -24.47
CA VAL A 176 5.28 -0.99 -25.54
C VAL A 176 3.83 -0.56 -25.29
N PHE A 177 3.38 -0.66 -24.03
CA PHE A 177 2.03 -0.29 -23.62
C PHE A 177 1.75 1.19 -23.83
N THR A 178 2.65 2.09 -23.39
CA THR A 178 2.48 3.54 -23.59
C THR A 178 2.57 3.92 -25.05
N SER A 179 3.46 3.29 -25.82
CA SER A 179 3.70 3.65 -27.22
C SER A 179 2.71 3.00 -28.21
N GLY A 180 1.69 2.28 -27.74
CA GLY A 180 0.75 1.56 -28.60
C GLY A 180 1.41 0.51 -29.51
N GLY A 181 2.60 0.00 -29.14
CA GLY A 181 3.37 -0.94 -29.94
C GLY A 181 4.14 -0.36 -31.14
N GLN A 182 4.22 0.96 -31.33
CA GLN A 182 4.95 1.59 -32.45
C GLN A 182 6.38 2.01 -32.04
N TYR A 183 7.30 1.06 -31.93
CA TYR A 183 8.69 1.35 -31.52
C TYR A 183 9.61 1.91 -32.64
N ASN A 184 9.09 2.14 -33.86
CA ASN A 184 9.92 2.44 -35.05
C ASN A 184 9.88 3.89 -35.57
N GLN A 185 9.25 4.84 -34.89
CA GLN A 185 9.28 6.25 -35.34
C GLN A 185 9.22 7.22 -34.16
N CYS A 186 10.33 7.34 -33.45
CA CYS A 186 10.49 8.34 -32.40
C CYS A 186 11.03 9.64 -33.02
N SER A 187 10.16 10.63 -33.26
CA SER A 187 10.61 11.98 -33.67
C SER A 187 9.80 13.14 -33.11
N LYS A 188 8.65 12.94 -32.44
CA LYS A 188 7.90 14.05 -31.82
C LYS A 188 7.22 13.59 -30.53
N GLY A 189 7.70 14.08 -29.39
CA GLY A 189 7.06 13.89 -28.11
C GLY A 189 5.77 14.71 -28.04
N GLN A 190 4.62 14.02 -28.04
CA GLN A 190 3.34 14.47 -27.46
C GLN A 190 2.20 13.45 -27.73
N GLU A 191 2.32 12.53 -28.68
CA GLU A 191 1.24 11.56 -29.02
C GLU A 191 1.28 10.22 -28.25
N LEU A 192 2.29 10.00 -27.38
CA LEU A 192 2.53 8.74 -26.68
C LEU A 192 1.61 8.49 -25.45
N CYS A 193 0.78 9.46 -25.05
CA CYS A 193 0.12 9.43 -23.73
C CYS A 193 -1.41 9.31 -23.76
N VAL A 194 -2.04 9.48 -24.93
CA VAL A 194 -3.50 9.38 -25.10
C VAL A 194 -4.05 7.99 -24.70
N PRO A 195 -3.41 6.85 -25.06
CA PRO A 195 -3.95 5.52 -24.74
C PRO A 195 -3.91 5.18 -23.24
N VAL A 196 -3.02 5.82 -22.47
CA VAL A 196 -2.82 5.52 -21.05
C VAL A 196 -3.85 6.26 -20.19
N ILE A 197 -4.09 7.55 -20.48
CA ILE A 197 -5.10 8.35 -19.77
C ILE A 197 -6.50 7.82 -20.06
N GLU A 198 -6.84 7.58 -21.35
CA GLU A 198 -8.15 7.03 -21.72
C GLU A 198 -8.41 5.66 -21.07
N ARG A 199 -7.38 4.82 -20.92
CA ARG A 199 -7.51 3.54 -20.21
C ARG A 199 -7.67 3.69 -18.71
N ILE A 200 -6.89 4.55 -18.06
CA ILE A 200 -7.04 4.85 -16.62
C ILE A 200 -8.45 5.38 -16.33
N GLU A 201 -8.99 6.24 -17.20
CA GLU A 201 -10.36 6.73 -17.09
C GLU A 201 -11.40 5.62 -17.31
N SER A 202 -11.18 4.73 -18.28
CA SER A 202 -12.08 3.60 -18.56
C SER A 202 -12.06 2.47 -17.51
N GLU A 203 -10.97 2.36 -16.74
CA GLU A 203 -10.72 1.33 -15.72
C GLU A 203 -10.80 1.88 -14.30
N SER A 204 -11.28 3.12 -14.13
CA SER A 204 -11.41 3.72 -12.81
C SER A 204 -12.38 2.92 -11.91
N PRO A 205 -12.04 2.64 -10.64
CA PRO A 205 -12.85 1.80 -9.74
C PRO A 205 -14.25 2.36 -9.42
N LEU A 206 -14.52 3.62 -9.78
CA LEU A 206 -15.78 4.30 -9.48
C LEU A 206 -16.94 3.83 -10.37
N ASP A 207 -16.68 3.33 -11.58
CA ASP A 207 -17.73 2.90 -12.51
C ASP A 207 -18.09 1.40 -12.42
N ALA A 208 -17.24 0.59 -11.78
CA ALA A 208 -17.49 -0.85 -11.62
C ALA A 208 -18.67 -1.17 -10.68
N LYS A 209 -19.11 -0.22 -9.85
CA LYS A 209 -20.26 -0.38 -8.96
C LYS A 209 -21.62 -0.04 -9.59
N ALA A 210 -21.64 0.52 -10.81
CA ALA A 210 -22.88 0.90 -11.48
C ALA A 210 -23.43 -0.16 -12.46
N LYS A 211 -22.63 -1.16 -12.87
CA LYS A 211 -23.05 -2.16 -13.90
C LYS A 211 -23.66 -3.47 -13.37
N SER A 212 -23.85 -3.63 -12.06
CA SER A 212 -24.41 -4.86 -11.47
C SER A 212 -25.92 -4.78 -11.12
N SER A 213 -26.58 -3.64 -11.30
CA SER A 213 -27.97 -3.44 -10.86
C SER A 213 -29.03 -3.50 -11.97
N ASP A 214 -28.66 -3.65 -13.25
CA ASP A 214 -29.61 -3.56 -14.39
C ASP A 214 -29.81 -4.88 -15.17
N LYS A 215 -29.74 -6.04 -14.50
CA LYS A 215 -30.07 -7.33 -15.15
C LYS A 215 -31.11 -8.21 -14.45
N VAL A 216 -31.93 -7.63 -13.57
CA VAL A 216 -33.10 -8.33 -13.00
C VAL A 216 -34.36 -7.45 -13.05
N VAL A 217 -34.74 -6.90 -14.21
CA VAL A 217 -36.15 -6.63 -14.56
C VAL A 217 -36.27 -6.52 -16.08
N LYS A 218 -36.66 -7.60 -16.77
CA LYS A 218 -37.67 -7.60 -17.85
C LYS A 218 -37.75 -8.96 -18.57
N ALA A 219 -39.00 -9.39 -18.69
CA ALA A 219 -39.57 -10.53 -19.44
C ALA A 219 -39.36 -11.92 -18.83
#